data_AF-A0A4Y2NNU5-F1
#
_entry.id   AF-A0A4Y2NNU5-F1
#
_cell.length_a   1.000
_cell.length_b   1.000
_cell.length_c   1.000
_cell.angle_alpha   90.00
_cell.angle_beta   90.00
_cell.angle_gamma   90.00
#
_symmetry.space_group_name_H-M   'P 1'
#
loop_
_entity.id
_entity.type
_entity.pdbx_description
1 polymer ?
#
loop_
_entity_poly.entity_id
_entity_poly.type
_entity_poly.pdbx_seq_one_letter_code
_entity_poly.pdbx_strand_id
1 'polypeptide(L)'
;MSQPLPVSDFEWLSPEEISLQQICQTPDDATTGYILEVDMEYPSELHDLHNNYPLAPERMTITPDMLSPTALSILNEMNIKPTLKSKKLVPNLNSKRNYMLHYRNLKLYLSLGLKLIKIHRVMKSTQHCWLKDYINFNTEQRKHAKTAFEKDFFKLLNNAVYGKTMENLRNRVKFDIVQTKKRAEKLVASPAFHAFTIFDENLVAVQRKLTKFCLNRPIQVGFVILELSKVLMYDFHYNVIMTKYGDKARLLFTDTDSL
;
A
#
# COMPACT_ATOMS: atom_id res chain seq x y z
N MET A 1 -8.89 -1.33 -9.58
CA MET A 1 -8.23 -0.79 -10.79
C MET A 1 -9.21 -0.24 -11.84
N SER A 2 -10.46 -0.67 -11.87
CA SER A 2 -11.49 -0.14 -12.80
C SER A 2 -12.15 1.19 -12.36
N GLN A 3 -11.74 1.73 -11.22
CA GLN A 3 -12.21 2.99 -10.65
C GLN A 3 -11.36 4.16 -11.21
N PRO A 4 -11.75 5.44 -11.00
CA PRO A 4 -10.91 6.57 -11.39
C PRO A 4 -9.54 6.51 -10.71
N LEU A 5 -8.49 6.70 -11.50
CA LEU A 5 -7.10 6.69 -11.08
C LEU A 5 -6.40 7.96 -11.59
N PRO A 6 -5.43 8.52 -10.84
CA PRO A 6 -4.77 9.76 -11.21
C PRO A 6 -3.97 9.63 -12.51
N VAL A 7 -3.99 10.67 -13.32
CA VAL A 7 -3.40 10.72 -14.67
C VAL A 7 -2.45 11.90 -14.84
N SER A 8 -2.92 13.12 -14.57
CA SER A 8 -2.22 14.36 -14.92
C SER A 8 -2.54 15.50 -13.95
N ASP A 9 -1.96 16.68 -14.23
CA ASP A 9 -2.27 17.95 -13.58
C ASP A 9 -2.11 17.91 -12.06
N PHE A 10 -1.00 17.32 -11.61
CA PHE A 10 -0.66 17.23 -10.20
C PHE A 10 -0.28 18.59 -9.66
N GLU A 11 -1.04 19.06 -8.67
CA GLU A 11 -0.89 20.37 -8.08
C GLU A 11 -0.99 20.27 -6.56
N TRP A 12 -0.08 20.95 -5.85
CA TRP A 12 -0.20 21.13 -4.42
C TRP A 12 -1.14 22.29 -4.14
N LEU A 13 -2.17 22.04 -3.35
CA LEU A 13 -3.07 23.07 -2.85
C LEU A 13 -2.63 23.50 -1.46
N SER A 14 -2.72 24.80 -1.20
CA SER A 14 -2.63 25.36 0.13
C SER A 14 -3.88 24.97 0.96
N PRO A 15 -3.79 24.91 2.30
CA PRO A 15 -4.96 24.64 3.15
C PRO A 15 -6.10 25.67 3.01
N GLU A 16 -5.82 26.85 2.45
CA GLU A 16 -6.79 27.93 2.24
C GLU A 16 -7.57 27.75 0.92
N GLU A 17 -6.97 27.07 -0.06
CA GLU A 17 -7.55 26.86 -1.39
C GLU A 17 -8.60 25.75 -1.43
N ILE A 18 -8.66 24.90 -0.40
CA ILE A 18 -9.59 23.78 -0.36
C ILE A 18 -10.13 23.51 1.04
N SER A 19 -11.45 23.47 1.17
CA SER A 19 -12.13 23.16 2.41
C SER A 19 -12.46 21.66 2.53
N LEU A 20 -12.59 21.18 3.77
CA LEU A 20 -13.07 19.83 4.05
C LEU A 20 -14.43 19.56 3.38
N GLN A 21 -15.32 20.55 3.36
CA GLN A 21 -16.64 20.42 2.75
C GLN A 21 -16.53 20.13 1.25
N GLN A 22 -15.66 20.86 0.53
CA GLN A 22 -15.41 20.62 -0.89
C GLN A 22 -14.87 19.21 -1.15
N ILE A 23 -13.93 18.75 -0.32
CA ILE A 23 -13.35 17.39 -0.41
C ILE A 23 -14.44 16.33 -0.19
N CYS A 24 -15.27 16.50 0.83
CA CYS A 24 -16.35 15.56 1.14
C CYS A 24 -17.47 15.55 0.09
N GLN A 25 -17.76 16.70 -0.53
CA GLN A 25 -18.79 16.84 -1.57
C GLN A 25 -18.31 16.40 -2.97
N THR A 26 -17.00 16.29 -3.20
CA THR A 26 -16.45 15.87 -4.49
C THR A 26 -16.94 14.45 -4.82
N PRO A 27 -17.66 14.19 -5.93
CA PRO A 27 -18.15 12.85 -6.26
C PRO A 27 -17.04 11.80 -6.39
N ASP A 28 -17.36 10.53 -6.14
CA ASP A 28 -16.40 9.42 -6.20
C ASP A 28 -15.90 9.12 -7.62
N ASP A 29 -16.65 9.53 -8.63
CA ASP A 29 -16.38 9.44 -10.06
C ASP A 29 -15.95 10.78 -10.68
N ALA A 30 -15.69 11.80 -9.85
CA ALA A 30 -15.26 13.12 -10.31
C ALA A 30 -13.96 13.03 -11.12
N THR A 31 -13.80 13.93 -12.09
CA THR A 31 -12.57 14.08 -12.87
C THR A 31 -11.40 14.59 -12.04
N THR A 32 -11.66 15.14 -10.85
CA THR A 32 -10.66 15.64 -9.91
C THR A 32 -10.57 14.71 -8.71
N GLY A 33 -9.35 14.31 -8.35
CA GLY A 33 -9.06 13.52 -7.15
C GLY A 33 -8.07 14.22 -6.22
N TYR A 34 -8.12 13.87 -4.94
CA TYR A 34 -7.22 14.41 -3.92
C TYR A 34 -6.53 13.31 -3.12
N ILE A 35 -5.24 13.54 -2.85
CA ILE A 35 -4.42 12.81 -1.88
C ILE A 35 -4.06 13.79 -0.77
N LEU A 36 -4.30 13.40 0.48
CA LEU A 36 -4.19 14.29 1.63
C LEU A 36 -3.22 13.73 2.66
N GLU A 37 -2.46 14.62 3.30
CA GLU A 37 -1.73 14.37 4.54
C GLU A 37 -2.50 15.00 5.69
N VAL A 38 -2.98 14.19 6.64
CA VAL A 38 -3.89 14.66 7.69
C VAL A 38 -3.53 14.13 9.08
N ASP A 39 -4.01 14.83 10.10
CA ASP A 39 -4.15 14.30 11.45
C ASP A 39 -5.62 13.94 11.70
N MET A 40 -5.87 12.74 12.23
CA MET A 40 -7.20 12.27 12.61
C MET A 40 -7.17 11.76 14.05
N GLU A 41 -8.14 12.17 14.83
CA GLU A 41 -8.42 11.58 16.13
C GLU A 41 -9.24 10.30 15.95
N TYR A 42 -8.87 9.29 16.73
CA TYR A 42 -9.62 8.06 16.88
C TYR A 42 -10.33 8.10 18.23
N PRO A 43 -11.64 8.39 18.27
CA PRO A 43 -12.36 8.54 19.52
C PRO A 43 -12.48 7.22 20.29
N SER A 44 -12.33 7.26 21.61
CA SER A 44 -12.36 6.07 22.47
C SER A 44 -13.71 5.36 22.45
N GLU A 45 -14.80 6.11 22.20
CA GLU A 45 -16.15 5.56 22.04
C GLU A 45 -16.29 4.59 20.84
N LEU A 46 -15.38 4.64 19.86
CA LEU A 46 -15.38 3.75 18.70
C LEU A 46 -14.52 2.50 18.91
N HIS A 47 -13.78 2.39 20.01
CA HIS A 47 -12.78 1.33 20.18
C HIS A 47 -13.42 -0.06 20.18
N ASP A 48 -14.52 -0.25 20.93
CA ASP A 48 -15.22 -1.54 20.97
C ASP A 48 -15.81 -1.91 19.61
N LEU A 49 -16.45 -0.94 18.95
CA LEU A 49 -17.05 -1.13 17.62
C LEU A 49 -16.00 -1.47 16.56
N HIS A 50 -14.83 -0.83 16.61
CA HIS A 50 -13.80 -0.99 15.61
C HIS A 50 -12.69 -1.98 15.99
N ASN A 51 -12.78 -2.63 17.16
CA ASN A 51 -11.74 -3.52 17.68
C ASN A 51 -11.41 -4.66 16.71
N ASN A 52 -12.42 -5.16 16.00
CA ASN A 52 -12.27 -6.25 15.04
C ASN A 52 -11.54 -5.82 13.77
N TYR A 53 -11.74 -4.59 13.29
CA TYR A 53 -11.14 -4.13 12.03
C TYR A 53 -10.74 -2.64 12.03
N PRO A 54 -9.76 -2.23 12.86
CA PRO A 54 -9.39 -0.82 13.01
C PRO A 54 -9.11 -0.11 11.68
N LEU A 55 -9.61 1.12 11.55
CA LEU A 55 -9.40 1.96 10.38
C LEU A 55 -7.97 2.51 10.30
N ALA A 56 -7.58 2.92 9.08
CA ALA A 56 -6.32 3.65 8.82
C ALA A 56 -5.07 2.96 9.38
N PRO A 57 -4.71 1.75 8.90
CA PRO A 57 -3.56 1.01 9.42
C PRO A 57 -2.25 1.74 9.12
N GLU A 58 -1.27 1.61 10.01
CA GLU A 58 -0.01 2.35 9.96
C GLU A 58 1.19 1.43 9.87
N ARG A 59 2.24 1.91 9.20
CA ARG A 59 3.51 1.18 9.12
C ARG A 59 4.35 1.46 10.36
N MET A 60 4.34 0.56 11.33
CA MET A 60 5.04 0.72 12.60
C MET A 60 5.83 -0.52 13.03
N THR A 61 6.75 -0.32 13.99
CA THR A 61 7.46 -1.41 14.66
C THR A 61 6.68 -1.76 15.93
N ILE A 62 6.35 -3.04 16.11
CA ILE A 62 5.72 -3.51 17.35
C ILE A 62 6.80 -3.61 18.43
N THR A 63 6.62 -2.86 19.52
CA THR A 63 7.49 -2.91 20.69
C THR A 63 6.93 -3.88 21.74
N PRO A 64 7.77 -4.46 22.62
CA PRO A 64 7.32 -5.46 23.59
C PRO A 64 6.21 -4.98 24.53
N ASP A 65 6.17 -3.69 24.84
CA ASP A 65 5.14 -3.03 25.65
C ASP A 65 3.75 -3.01 24.97
N MET A 66 3.68 -3.21 23.66
CA MET A 66 2.42 -3.31 22.91
C MET A 66 1.87 -4.74 22.87
N LEU A 67 2.62 -5.72 23.38
CA LEU A 67 2.21 -7.13 23.36
C LEU A 67 1.20 -7.39 24.48
N SER A 68 0.18 -8.19 24.17
CA SER A 68 -0.76 -8.64 25.19
C SER A 68 -0.07 -9.57 26.20
N PRO A 69 -0.59 -9.67 27.45
CA PRO A 69 -0.09 -10.63 28.43
C PRO A 69 -0.02 -12.06 27.89
N THR A 70 -1.00 -12.47 27.09
CA THR A 70 -1.03 -13.78 26.42
C THR A 70 0.12 -13.94 25.42
N ALA A 71 0.39 -12.92 24.59
CA ALA A 71 1.50 -12.96 23.63
C ALA A 71 2.85 -13.06 24.36
N LEU A 72 3.02 -12.35 25.48
CA LEU A 72 4.21 -12.46 26.33
C LEU A 72 4.38 -13.85 26.95
N SER A 73 3.29 -14.46 27.42
CA SER A 73 3.31 -15.85 27.94
C SER A 73 3.79 -16.84 26.88
N ILE A 74 3.22 -16.76 25.67
CA ILE A 74 3.58 -17.64 24.55
C ILE A 74 5.05 -17.47 24.18
N LEU A 75 5.57 -16.23 24.13
CA LEU A 75 6.98 -15.98 23.86
C LEU A 75 7.90 -16.63 24.90
N ASN A 76 7.53 -16.55 26.18
CA ASN A 76 8.26 -17.17 27.27
C ASN A 76 8.24 -18.70 27.17
N GLU A 77 7.07 -19.29 26.91
CA GLU A 77 6.92 -20.75 26.71
C GLU A 77 7.73 -21.27 25.53
N MET A 78 7.75 -20.52 24.42
CA MET A 78 8.52 -20.88 23.23
C MET A 78 10.02 -20.54 23.35
N ASN A 79 10.46 -19.92 24.45
CA ASN A 79 11.83 -19.43 24.66
C ASN A 79 12.31 -18.48 23.54
N ILE A 80 11.39 -17.65 23.01
CA ILE A 80 11.66 -16.70 21.93
C ILE A 80 11.78 -15.30 22.53
N LYS A 81 12.91 -14.63 22.31
CA LYS A 81 13.05 -13.22 22.68
C LYS A 81 12.24 -12.34 21.72
N PRO A 82 11.46 -11.35 22.22
CA PRO A 82 10.79 -10.39 21.36
C PRO A 82 11.83 -9.65 20.51
N THR A 83 11.72 -9.75 19.18
CA THR A 83 12.68 -9.16 18.25
C THR A 83 12.09 -7.93 17.57
N LEU A 84 12.75 -6.78 17.72
CA LEU A 84 12.37 -5.48 17.12
C LEU A 84 12.72 -5.37 15.62
N LYS A 85 12.57 -6.45 14.85
CA LYS A 85 13.30 -6.54 13.57
C LYS A 85 12.57 -6.01 12.35
N SER A 86 11.24 -5.84 12.38
CA SER A 86 10.53 -5.44 11.16
C SER A 86 9.36 -4.50 11.39
N LYS A 87 9.28 -3.48 10.54
CA LYS A 87 8.08 -2.64 10.41
C LYS A 87 6.99 -3.47 9.75
N LYS A 88 5.81 -3.50 10.36
CA LYS A 88 4.60 -4.14 9.84
C LYS A 88 3.55 -3.08 9.53
N LEU A 89 2.59 -3.41 8.66
CA LEU A 89 1.37 -2.64 8.53
C LEU A 89 0.41 -3.13 9.62
N VAL A 90 0.03 -2.24 10.53
CA VAL A 90 -0.66 -2.60 11.77
C VAL A 90 -1.97 -1.83 11.87
N PRO A 91 -3.13 -2.51 11.84
CA PRO A 91 -4.38 -1.89 12.24
C PRO A 91 -4.32 -1.60 13.74
N ASN A 92 -4.62 -0.36 14.13
CA ASN A 92 -4.57 0.06 15.51
C ASN A 92 -5.58 1.20 15.75
N LEU A 93 -6.05 1.32 17.00
CA LEU A 93 -7.07 2.30 17.41
C LEU A 93 -6.45 3.64 17.86
N ASN A 94 -5.16 3.88 17.61
CA ASN A 94 -4.55 5.15 17.99
C ASN A 94 -4.95 6.28 17.02
N SER A 95 -4.92 7.51 17.51
CA SER A 95 -5.01 8.70 16.66
C SER A 95 -3.88 8.73 15.61
N LYS A 96 -4.21 9.18 14.40
CA LYS A 96 -3.33 9.19 13.24
C LYS A 96 -2.67 10.54 13.07
N ARG A 97 -1.37 10.56 12.80
CA ARG A 97 -0.58 11.77 12.58
C ARG A 97 0.12 11.71 11.24
N ASN A 98 0.06 12.79 10.46
CA ASN A 98 0.64 12.88 9.11
C ASN A 98 0.23 11.68 8.22
N TYR A 99 -1.02 11.23 8.36
CA TYR A 99 -1.52 10.07 7.63
C TYR A 99 -1.80 10.45 6.19
N MET A 100 -1.25 9.68 5.26
CA MET A 100 -1.47 9.85 3.82
C MET A 100 -2.65 8.99 3.38
N LEU A 101 -3.69 9.61 2.81
CA LEU A 101 -4.85 8.89 2.30
C LEU A 101 -5.45 9.53 1.05
N HIS A 102 -6.27 8.75 0.35
CA HIS A 102 -7.13 9.25 -0.73
C HIS A 102 -8.41 9.89 -0.17
N TYR A 103 -8.98 10.88 -0.84
CA TYR A 103 -10.18 11.60 -0.36
C TYR A 103 -11.39 10.67 -0.09
N ARG A 104 -11.54 9.58 -0.83
CA ARG A 104 -12.60 8.59 -0.59
C ARG A 104 -12.41 7.82 0.72
N ASN A 105 -11.18 7.54 1.13
CA ASN A 105 -10.90 7.01 2.48
C ASN A 105 -11.30 8.04 3.54
N LEU A 106 -11.02 9.33 3.31
CA LEU A 106 -11.31 10.36 4.30
C LEU A 106 -12.82 10.43 4.55
N LYS A 107 -13.61 10.47 3.48
CA LYS A 107 -15.08 10.44 3.58
C LYS A 107 -15.57 9.25 4.39
N LEU A 108 -15.09 8.04 4.07
CA LEU A 108 -15.50 6.82 4.75
C LEU A 108 -15.11 6.85 6.23
N TYR A 109 -13.89 7.28 6.54
CA TYR A 109 -13.40 7.34 7.92
C TYR A 109 -14.19 8.35 8.75
N LEU A 110 -14.52 9.51 8.18
CA LEU A 110 -15.38 10.49 8.82
C LEU A 110 -16.81 9.97 9.03
N SER A 111 -17.39 9.27 8.04
CA SER A 111 -18.73 8.67 8.21
C SER A 111 -18.75 7.55 9.25
N LEU A 112 -17.62 6.87 9.46
CA LEU A 112 -17.43 5.87 10.51
C LEU A 112 -17.00 6.48 11.85
N GLY A 113 -16.95 7.81 11.97
CA GLY A 113 -16.80 8.52 13.24
C GLY A 113 -15.39 9.00 13.59
N LEU A 114 -14.36 8.76 12.75
CA LEU A 114 -13.06 9.41 12.96
C LEU A 114 -13.22 10.93 12.83
N LYS A 115 -12.43 11.68 13.61
CA LYS A 115 -12.51 13.14 13.64
C LYS A 115 -11.27 13.73 12.97
N LEU A 116 -11.46 14.52 11.91
CA LEU A 116 -10.34 15.22 11.29
C LEU A 116 -9.87 16.36 12.19
N ILE A 117 -8.58 16.38 12.52
CA ILE A 117 -7.96 17.42 13.35
C ILE A 117 -7.30 18.48 12.48
N LYS A 118 -6.54 18.06 11.48
CA LYS A 118 -5.78 18.98 10.63
C LYS A 118 -5.53 18.38 9.24
N ILE A 119 -5.60 19.21 8.22
CA ILE A 119 -5.06 18.92 6.89
C ILE A 119 -3.73 19.65 6.78
N HIS A 120 -2.64 18.90 6.53
CA HIS A 120 -1.32 19.49 6.37
C HIS A 120 -1.08 19.90 4.93
N ARG A 121 -1.37 19.00 3.98
CA ARG A 121 -1.14 19.20 2.55
C ARG A 121 -2.17 18.43 1.72
N VAL A 122 -2.52 18.99 0.58
CA VAL A 122 -3.42 18.36 -0.40
C VAL A 122 -2.76 18.37 -1.76
N MET A 123 -2.74 17.21 -2.41
CA MET A 123 -2.33 17.06 -3.80
C MET A 123 -3.57 16.77 -4.64
N LYS A 124 -3.91 17.71 -5.51
CA LYS A 124 -4.96 17.60 -6.52
C LYS A 124 -4.40 16.94 -7.78
N SER A 125 -5.24 16.18 -8.47
CA SER A 125 -4.90 15.60 -9.77
C SER A 125 -6.15 15.34 -10.62
N THR A 126 -5.97 15.30 -11.93
CA THR A 126 -6.98 14.79 -12.86
C THR A 126 -6.99 13.25 -12.81
N GLN A 127 -8.16 12.64 -12.71
CA GLN A 127 -8.33 11.19 -12.62
C GLN A 127 -9.38 10.67 -13.61
N HIS A 128 -9.13 9.47 -14.14
CA HIS A 128 -10.02 8.80 -15.09
C HIS A 128 -10.02 7.28 -14.87
N CYS A 129 -11.05 6.60 -15.37
CA CYS A 129 -11.13 5.13 -15.38
C CYS A 129 -10.29 4.51 -16.51
N TRP A 130 -9.06 4.98 -16.73
CA TRP A 130 -8.25 4.63 -17.91
C TRP A 130 -7.76 3.18 -17.93
N LEU A 131 -7.75 2.47 -16.80
CA LEU A 131 -7.47 1.02 -16.75
C LEU A 131 -8.72 0.16 -16.89
N LYS A 132 -9.92 0.73 -16.84
CA LYS A 132 -11.18 -0.04 -16.72
C LYS A 132 -11.35 -1.04 -17.86
N ASP A 133 -11.17 -0.62 -19.11
CA ASP A 133 -11.39 -1.49 -20.26
C ASP A 133 -10.39 -2.66 -20.29
N TYR A 134 -9.13 -2.40 -19.95
CA TYR A 134 -8.10 -3.44 -19.83
C TYR A 134 -8.44 -4.46 -18.72
N ILE A 135 -8.85 -3.99 -17.55
CA ILE A 135 -9.21 -4.86 -16.42
C ILE A 135 -10.46 -5.68 -16.74
N ASN A 136 -11.47 -5.06 -17.36
CA ASN A 136 -12.70 -5.73 -17.75
C ASN A 136 -12.42 -6.81 -18.80
N PHE A 137 -11.62 -6.49 -19.82
CA PHE A 137 -11.18 -7.46 -20.81
C PHE A 137 -10.53 -8.68 -20.15
N ASN A 138 -9.51 -8.49 -19.30
CA ASN A 138 -8.83 -9.61 -18.63
C ASN A 138 -9.77 -10.40 -17.71
N THR A 139 -10.76 -9.74 -17.10
CA THR A 139 -11.75 -10.40 -16.24
C THR A 139 -12.68 -11.29 -17.05
N GLU A 140 -13.17 -10.83 -18.20
CA GLU A 140 -13.99 -11.65 -19.10
C GLU A 140 -13.19 -12.80 -19.69
N GLN A 141 -11.95 -12.56 -20.12
CA GLN A 141 -11.08 -13.63 -20.61
C GLN A 141 -10.80 -14.69 -19.53
N ARG A 142 -10.61 -14.26 -18.27
CA ARG A 142 -10.46 -15.18 -17.12
C ARG A 142 -11.73 -15.99 -16.86
N LYS A 143 -12.91 -15.43 -17.08
CA LYS A 143 -14.20 -16.13 -16.95
C LYS A 143 -14.39 -17.19 -18.05
N HIS A 144 -13.93 -16.90 -19.27
CA HIS A 144 -14.00 -17.83 -20.41
C HIS A 144 -12.88 -18.87 -20.45
N ALA A 145 -11.80 -18.67 -19.70
CA ALA A 145 -10.68 -19.58 -19.60
C ALA A 145 -11.11 -20.99 -19.15
N LYS A 146 -10.67 -22.00 -19.91
CA LYS A 146 -11.02 -23.41 -19.67
C LYS A 146 -10.01 -24.10 -18.77
N THR A 147 -8.76 -23.64 -18.82
CA THR A 147 -7.65 -24.22 -18.07
C THR A 147 -7.30 -23.39 -16.84
N ALA A 148 -6.69 -24.03 -15.83
CA ALA A 148 -6.13 -23.33 -14.68
C ALA A 148 -5.04 -22.35 -15.11
N PHE A 149 -4.20 -22.75 -16.08
CA PHE A 149 -3.13 -21.91 -16.64
C PHE A 149 -3.66 -20.58 -17.21
N GLU A 150 -4.68 -20.63 -18.06
CA GLU A 150 -5.27 -19.41 -18.66
C GLU A 150 -5.89 -18.51 -17.59
N LYS A 151 -6.57 -19.09 -16.59
CA LYS A 151 -7.14 -18.33 -15.47
C LYS A 151 -6.05 -17.58 -14.70
N ASP A 152 -4.94 -18.25 -14.43
CA ASP A 152 -3.80 -17.66 -13.72
C ASP A 152 -3.06 -16.63 -14.58
N PHE A 153 -2.98 -16.84 -15.90
CA PHE A 153 -2.40 -15.89 -16.83
C PHE A 153 -3.15 -14.55 -16.82
N PHE A 154 -4.48 -14.55 -17.01
CA PHE A 154 -5.25 -13.30 -17.00
C PHE A 154 -5.30 -12.64 -15.61
N LYS A 155 -5.27 -13.44 -14.53
CA LYS A 155 -5.09 -12.91 -13.16
C LYS A 155 -3.73 -12.21 -13.01
N LEU A 156 -2.67 -12.84 -13.51
CA LEU A 156 -1.31 -12.29 -13.46
C LEU A 156 -1.21 -10.98 -14.23
N LEU A 157 -1.83 -10.86 -15.41
CA LEU A 157 -1.82 -9.64 -16.20
C LEU A 157 -2.37 -8.43 -15.43
N ASN A 158 -3.46 -8.62 -14.67
CA ASN A 158 -4.00 -7.56 -13.80
C ASN A 158 -3.05 -7.25 -12.64
N ASN A 159 -2.57 -8.28 -11.93
CA ASN A 159 -1.68 -8.10 -10.78
C ASN A 159 -0.33 -7.48 -11.16
N ALA A 160 0.19 -7.80 -12.34
CA ALA A 160 1.45 -7.30 -12.86
C ALA A 160 1.39 -5.79 -13.13
N VAL A 161 0.27 -5.26 -13.63
CA VAL A 161 0.09 -3.82 -13.81
C VAL A 161 0.23 -3.11 -12.46
N TYR A 162 -0.49 -3.56 -11.44
CA TYR A 162 -0.38 -3.01 -10.10
C TYR A 162 1.06 -3.12 -9.54
N GLY A 163 1.66 -4.31 -9.59
CA GLY A 163 3.04 -4.52 -9.14
C GLY A 163 4.04 -3.61 -9.86
N LYS A 164 3.80 -3.31 -11.14
CA LYS A 164 4.63 -2.39 -11.90
C LYS A 164 4.50 -0.94 -11.43
N THR A 165 3.30 -0.49 -11.07
CA THR A 165 3.09 0.87 -10.54
C THR A 165 3.86 1.11 -9.24
N MET A 166 4.01 0.07 -8.41
CA MET A 166 4.68 0.12 -7.10
C MET A 166 6.17 -0.31 -7.16
N GLU A 167 6.73 -0.51 -8.36
CA GLU A 167 8.11 -0.95 -8.50
C GLU A 167 9.11 0.11 -7.97
N ASN A 168 9.89 -0.25 -6.96
CA ASN A 168 10.97 0.62 -6.48
C ASN A 168 12.24 0.44 -7.33
N LEU A 169 12.43 1.34 -8.28
CA LEU A 169 13.60 1.35 -9.17
C LEU A 169 14.93 1.53 -8.44
N ARG A 170 14.93 2.08 -7.21
CA ARG A 170 16.14 2.26 -6.41
C ARG A 170 16.71 0.94 -5.88
N ASN A 171 15.88 -0.10 -5.82
CA ASN A 171 16.31 -1.44 -5.40
C ASN A 171 16.96 -2.23 -6.54
N ARG A 172 16.91 -1.73 -7.79
CA ARG A 172 17.53 -2.40 -8.91
C ARG A 172 19.05 -2.31 -8.80
N VAL A 173 19.71 -3.43 -9.08
CA VAL A 173 21.16 -3.54 -9.07
C VAL A 173 21.65 -3.93 -10.45
N LYS A 174 22.86 -3.51 -10.78
CA LYS A 174 23.56 -3.97 -11.97
C LYS A 174 24.43 -5.15 -11.58
N PHE A 175 24.34 -6.23 -12.33
CA PHE A 175 25.12 -7.43 -12.12
C PHE A 175 25.98 -7.67 -13.36
N ASP A 176 27.29 -7.72 -13.16
CA ASP A 176 28.25 -7.99 -14.22
C ASP A 176 28.90 -9.36 -13.94
N ILE A 177 28.73 -10.32 -14.85
CA ILE A 177 29.48 -11.59 -14.83
C ILE A 177 30.80 -11.36 -15.56
N VAL A 178 31.91 -11.69 -14.92
CA VAL A 178 33.25 -11.32 -15.36
C VAL A 178 34.17 -12.53 -15.31
N GLN A 179 34.92 -12.75 -16.40
CA GLN A 179 35.88 -13.85 -16.50
C GLN A 179 37.35 -13.42 -16.54
N THR A 180 37.61 -12.11 -16.46
CA THR A 180 38.97 -11.58 -16.56
C THR A 180 39.30 -10.70 -15.37
N LYS A 181 40.47 -10.94 -14.77
CA LYS A 181 40.98 -10.19 -13.61
C LYS A 181 40.98 -8.68 -13.85
N LYS A 182 41.49 -8.23 -15.01
CA LYS A 182 41.52 -6.81 -15.39
C LYS A 182 40.15 -6.13 -15.36
N ARG A 183 39.10 -6.82 -15.85
CA ARG A 183 37.74 -6.27 -15.83
C ARG A 183 37.16 -6.30 -14.42
N ALA A 184 37.43 -7.34 -13.64
CA ALA A 184 36.98 -7.44 -12.26
C ALA A 184 37.56 -6.30 -11.41
N GLU A 185 38.88 -6.07 -11.48
CA GLU A 185 39.56 -4.97 -10.78
C GLU A 185 38.99 -3.61 -11.17
N LYS A 186 38.75 -3.37 -12.47
CA LYS A 186 38.11 -2.13 -12.94
C LYS A 186 36.70 -1.93 -12.34
N LEU A 187 35.92 -2.99 -12.22
CA LEU A 187 34.55 -2.91 -11.68
C LEU A 187 34.51 -2.79 -10.15
N VAL A 188 35.48 -3.36 -9.44
CA VAL A 188 35.63 -3.21 -7.99
C VAL A 188 36.12 -1.80 -7.63
N ALA A 189 37.01 -1.21 -8.45
CA ALA A 189 37.48 0.16 -8.27
C ALA A 189 36.41 1.24 -8.58
N SER A 190 35.27 0.86 -9.15
CA SER A 190 34.19 1.79 -9.46
C SER A 190 33.48 2.27 -8.19
N PRO A 191 33.17 3.56 -8.03
CA PRO A 191 32.36 4.08 -6.90
C PRO A 191 30.97 3.44 -6.77
N ALA A 192 30.46 2.87 -7.87
CA ALA A 192 29.20 2.14 -7.88
C ALA A 192 29.30 0.70 -7.34
N PHE A 193 30.49 0.22 -6.97
CA PHE A 193 30.69 -1.12 -6.43
C PHE A 193 29.87 -1.33 -5.16
N HIS A 194 29.29 -2.52 -5.02
CA HIS A 194 28.54 -2.92 -3.82
C HIS A 194 29.09 -4.20 -3.21
N ALA A 195 29.19 -5.26 -4.02
CA ALA A 195 29.66 -6.56 -3.59
C ALA A 195 30.17 -7.35 -4.80
N PHE A 196 30.94 -8.41 -4.56
CA PHE A 196 31.20 -9.43 -5.58
C PHE A 196 31.04 -10.83 -4.98
N THR A 197 30.79 -11.80 -5.84
CA THR A 197 30.69 -13.22 -5.51
C THR A 197 31.56 -13.99 -6.49
N ILE A 198 32.51 -14.75 -5.99
CA ILE A 198 33.36 -15.62 -6.81
C ILE A 198 32.63 -16.95 -6.98
N PHE A 199 32.41 -17.38 -8.22
CA PHE A 199 31.82 -18.69 -8.52
C PHE A 199 32.90 -19.75 -8.77
N ASP A 200 33.96 -19.37 -9.49
CA ASP A 200 35.15 -20.20 -9.73
C ASP A 200 36.37 -19.31 -10.03
N GLU A 201 37.52 -19.93 -10.30
CA GLU A 201 38.80 -19.25 -10.58
C GLU A 201 38.74 -18.25 -11.73
N ASN A 202 37.85 -18.47 -12.69
CA ASN A 202 37.68 -17.68 -13.91
C ASN A 202 36.28 -17.04 -13.99
N LEU A 203 35.50 -16.98 -12.91
CA LEU A 203 34.14 -16.45 -12.94
C LEU A 203 33.79 -15.72 -11.65
N VAL A 204 33.59 -14.41 -11.78
CA VAL A 204 33.18 -13.52 -10.69
C VAL A 204 31.95 -12.72 -11.09
N ALA A 205 30.96 -12.72 -10.22
CA ALA A 205 29.85 -11.79 -10.25
C ALA A 205 30.20 -10.51 -9.51
N VAL A 206 30.07 -9.36 -10.16
CA VAL A 206 30.23 -8.05 -9.51
C VAL A 206 28.88 -7.34 -9.48
N GLN A 207 28.37 -7.11 -8.28
CA GLN A 207 27.17 -6.35 -8.01
C GLN A 207 27.50 -4.87 -7.83
N ARG A 208 26.76 -4.02 -8.53
CA ARG A 208 26.92 -2.56 -8.51
C ARG A 208 25.59 -1.87 -8.34
N LYS A 209 25.62 -0.70 -7.69
CA LYS A 209 24.48 0.21 -7.61
C LYS A 209 24.24 0.86 -8.97
N LEU A 210 22.98 1.11 -9.31
CA LEU A 210 22.66 1.97 -10.45
C LEU A 210 22.97 3.43 -10.09
N THR A 211 23.82 4.08 -10.89
CA THR A 211 24.23 5.48 -10.67
C THR A 211 23.25 6.49 -11.25
N LYS A 212 22.44 6.06 -12.22
CA LYS A 212 21.37 6.86 -12.83
C LYS A 212 20.15 5.97 -13.03
N PHE A 213 18.98 6.46 -12.64
CA PHE A 213 17.70 5.83 -12.92
C PHE A 213 16.64 6.92 -13.13
N CYS A 214 15.70 6.67 -14.03
CA CYS A 214 14.57 7.55 -14.28
C CYS A 214 13.38 7.10 -13.42
N LEU A 215 12.78 8.02 -12.66
CA LEU A 215 11.57 7.73 -11.86
C LEU A 215 10.34 7.76 -12.77
N ASN A 216 10.15 6.69 -13.54
CA ASN A 216 9.06 6.53 -14.51
C ASN A 216 8.05 5.46 -14.11
N ARG A 217 7.82 5.29 -12.80
CA ARG A 217 6.77 4.44 -12.28
C ARG A 217 5.66 5.31 -11.73
N PRO A 218 4.39 5.08 -12.11
CA PRO A 218 3.27 5.89 -11.63
C PRO A 218 2.87 5.42 -10.22
N ILE A 219 3.72 5.70 -9.23
CA ILE A 219 3.53 5.25 -7.83
C ILE A 219 2.21 5.78 -7.25
N GLN A 220 1.80 6.99 -7.67
CA GLN A 220 0.52 7.59 -7.29
C GLN A 220 -0.68 6.72 -7.70
N VAL A 221 -0.60 6.02 -8.84
CA VAL A 221 -1.65 5.10 -9.29
C VAL A 221 -1.71 3.89 -8.35
N GLY A 222 -0.55 3.31 -8.04
CA GLY A 222 -0.46 2.17 -7.10
C GLY A 222 -0.97 2.53 -5.70
N PHE A 223 -0.63 3.73 -5.22
CA PHE A 223 -1.16 4.28 -3.98
C PHE A 223 -2.69 4.35 -4.02
N VAL A 224 -3.29 4.99 -5.03
CA VAL A 224 -4.76 5.13 -5.12
C VAL A 224 -5.44 3.76 -5.25
N ILE A 225 -4.86 2.80 -5.98
CA ILE A 225 -5.42 1.44 -6.07
C ILE A 225 -5.54 0.79 -4.68
N LEU A 226 -4.48 0.86 -3.86
CA LEU A 226 -4.50 0.31 -2.49
C LEU A 226 -5.52 1.04 -1.62
N GLU A 227 -5.54 2.37 -1.71
CA GLU A 227 -6.44 3.21 -0.96
C GLU A 227 -7.90 2.90 -1.29
N LEU A 228 -8.27 2.76 -2.55
CA LEU A 228 -9.61 2.36 -2.96
C LEU A 228 -9.97 0.93 -2.54
N SER A 229 -8.99 0.03 -2.49
CA SER A 229 -9.19 -1.33 -1.96
C SER A 229 -9.58 -1.29 -0.48
N LYS A 230 -8.93 -0.43 0.32
CA LYS A 230 -9.30 -0.24 1.74
C LYS A 230 -10.73 0.27 1.88
N VAL A 231 -11.13 1.27 1.07
CA VAL A 231 -12.52 1.78 1.06
C VAL A 231 -13.50 0.63 0.88
N LEU A 232 -13.29 -0.23 -0.13
CA LEU A 232 -14.17 -1.36 -0.40
C LEU A 232 -14.26 -2.33 0.77
N MET A 233 -13.13 -2.69 1.38
CA MET A 233 -13.09 -3.66 2.48
C MET A 233 -13.76 -3.11 3.74
N TYR A 234 -13.46 -1.85 4.11
CA TYR A 234 -14.07 -1.22 5.27
C TYR A 234 -15.55 -0.94 5.09
N ASP A 235 -15.96 -0.47 3.91
CA ASP A 235 -17.37 -0.25 3.59
C ASP A 235 -18.16 -1.56 3.68
N PHE A 236 -17.65 -2.63 3.09
CA PHE A 236 -18.30 -3.94 3.18
C PHE A 236 -18.37 -4.46 4.62
N HIS A 237 -17.30 -4.31 5.41
CA HIS A 237 -17.33 -4.72 6.82
C HIS A 237 -18.34 -3.92 7.64
N TYR A 238 -18.21 -2.59 7.66
CA TYR A 238 -18.97 -1.74 8.57
C TYR A 238 -20.39 -1.44 8.11
N ASN A 239 -20.59 -1.19 6.82
CA ASN A 239 -21.88 -0.75 6.29
C ASN A 239 -22.74 -1.91 5.76
N VAL A 240 -22.17 -3.12 5.58
CA VAL A 240 -22.92 -4.30 5.13
C VAL A 240 -22.95 -5.38 6.21
N ILE A 241 -21.80 -5.89 6.64
CA ILE A 241 -21.75 -7.01 7.61
C ILE A 241 -22.23 -6.55 8.98
N MET A 242 -21.64 -5.50 9.55
CA MET A 242 -21.99 -5.03 10.90
C MET A 242 -23.41 -4.48 10.97
N THR A 243 -23.89 -3.80 9.92
CA THR A 243 -25.30 -3.35 9.87
C THR A 243 -26.29 -4.52 9.84
N LYS A 244 -25.95 -5.63 9.15
CA LYS A 244 -26.86 -6.78 9.01
C LYS A 244 -26.82 -7.73 10.20
N TYR A 245 -25.66 -7.96 10.79
CA TYR A 245 -25.45 -8.99 11.81
C TYR A 245 -25.09 -8.43 13.19
N GLY A 246 -24.62 -7.19 13.28
CA GLY A 246 -24.17 -6.57 14.52
C GLY A 246 -23.20 -7.46 15.29
N ASP A 247 -23.47 -7.62 16.58
CA ASP A 247 -22.64 -8.41 17.51
C ASP A 247 -22.60 -9.91 17.21
N LYS A 248 -23.45 -10.41 16.29
CA LYS A 248 -23.41 -11.82 15.85
C LYS A 248 -22.29 -12.08 14.85
N ALA A 249 -21.71 -11.05 14.25
CA ALA A 249 -20.57 -11.17 13.35
C ALA A 249 -19.27 -10.82 14.08
N ARG A 250 -18.24 -11.66 13.90
CA ARG A 250 -16.89 -11.40 14.40
C ARG A 250 -15.89 -11.62 13.29
N LEU A 251 -15.09 -10.60 13.00
CA LEU A 251 -13.97 -10.74 12.08
C LEU A 251 -12.89 -11.60 12.75
N LEU A 252 -12.52 -12.71 12.10
CA LEU A 252 -11.49 -13.61 12.62
C LEU A 252 -10.13 -13.32 12.00
N PHE A 253 -10.13 -13.02 10.70
CA PHE A 253 -8.91 -12.79 9.94
C PHE A 253 -9.22 -11.94 8.71
N THR A 254 -8.20 -11.26 8.21
CA THR A 254 -8.27 -10.54 6.94
C THR A 254 -6.95 -10.67 6.22
N ASP A 255 -7.00 -10.97 4.93
CA ASP A 255 -5.86 -10.89 4.03
C ASP A 255 -6.28 -10.19 2.76
N THR A 256 -5.83 -8.94 2.61
CA THR A 256 -5.91 -8.10 1.41
C THR A 256 -7.34 -7.85 0.89
N ASP A 257 -7.97 -8.86 0.30
CA ASP A 257 -9.30 -8.85 -0.32
C ASP A 257 -10.27 -9.87 0.32
N SER A 258 -9.95 -10.39 1.51
CA SER A 258 -10.77 -11.33 2.29
C SER A 258 -11.06 -10.84 3.72
N LEU A 259 -12.26 -11.17 4.22
CA LEU A 259 -12.77 -10.98 5.59
C LEU A 259 -13.42 -12.28 6.08
#